data_AF-A0AAX0VCP5-F1
#
_entry.id   AF-A0AAX0VCP5-F1
#
_cell.length_a   1.000
_cell.length_b   1.000
_cell.length_c   1.000
_cell.angle_alpha   90.00
_cell.angle_beta   90.00
_cell.angle_gamma   90.00
#
_symmetry.space_group_name_H-M   'P 1'
#
loop_
_entity.id
_entity.type
_entity.pdbx_description
1 polymer ?
#
loop_
_entity_poly.entity_id
_entity_poly.type
_entity_poly.pdbx_seq_one_letter_code
_entity_poly.pdbx_strand_id
1 'polypeptide(L)'
;MPNQNSLADESDTQRIPNSITTISPTIHEIEQGMGRTVRSKSDYSLIFLLGDKLQDFISRHSNMFTPETQAQWKFFKQIAKDIKHNYSSIEESNKQLNNLIEKVLVQDDSWIQLYKSKVQKIYKEVLSQKQDQDYTFEQAEQAAWQYALNKNYQEAARVINQTVTSDSGSNNGIKYELMATYYDKFDQQRAFDLQKKAHNEQSFLFKSPNSSYSKRTKKVGSEGISFCEYIKKYGFEDSNDLATHIRAINDDLLYTNYADETNFRASIQKLGELLGFDSSQPEAETAIKEGGPDNLWLDQSTQIVIEDKNRRTSDEIFKGDVEQITTSSNWFAEKYQSQTFYSVIFHPSVIFASDAHTNFKVHVVSESKLQLLKEAIYKLAVGICQESLNYWSAENLQNLFCDTKLLKHSFISTYTVPAKKN
;
A
#
# COMPACT_ATOMS: atom_id res chain seq x y z
N MET A 1 -9.66 -6.50 7.46
CA MET A 1 -9.86 -6.54 6.00
C MET A 1 -10.24 -7.95 5.62
N PRO A 2 -11.12 -8.15 4.62
CA PRO A 2 -11.33 -9.46 4.05
C PRO A 2 -9.99 -10.00 3.52
N ASN A 3 -9.72 -11.28 3.75
CA ASN A 3 -8.49 -11.94 3.32
C ASN A 3 -8.86 -13.06 2.35
N GLN A 4 -8.23 -13.05 1.18
CA GLN A 4 -8.32 -14.13 0.22
C GLN A 4 -7.37 -15.25 0.65
N ASN A 5 -7.85 -16.49 0.65
CA ASN A 5 -7.20 -17.59 1.37
C ASN A 5 -6.63 -18.70 0.47
N SER A 6 -6.69 -18.54 -0.86
CA SER A 6 -6.06 -19.51 -1.76
C SER A 6 -4.61 -19.11 -2.06
N LEU A 7 -3.75 -20.10 -2.31
CA LEU A 7 -2.36 -19.85 -2.74
C LEU A 7 -2.29 -19.03 -4.04
N ALA A 8 -3.31 -19.15 -4.91
CA ALA A 8 -3.39 -18.35 -6.13
C ALA A 8 -3.65 -16.87 -5.79
N ASP A 9 -4.56 -16.61 -4.85
CA ASP A 9 -4.88 -15.25 -4.41
C ASP A 9 -3.71 -14.59 -3.68
N GLU A 10 -3.00 -15.35 -2.84
CA GLU A 10 -1.78 -14.90 -2.17
C GLU A 10 -0.70 -14.54 -3.20
N SER A 11 -0.51 -15.40 -4.21
CA SER A 11 0.41 -15.14 -5.31
C SER A 11 0.03 -13.88 -6.10
N ASP A 12 -1.24 -13.69 -6.45
CA ASP A 12 -1.69 -12.51 -7.18
C ASP A 12 -1.61 -11.24 -6.33
N THR A 13 -1.91 -11.30 -5.04
CA THR A 13 -1.75 -10.18 -4.11
C THR A 13 -0.30 -9.71 -4.03
N GLN A 14 0.66 -10.64 -4.05
CA GLN A 14 2.08 -10.30 -4.10
C GLN A 14 2.52 -9.81 -5.47
N ARG A 15 2.11 -10.48 -6.55
CA ARG A 15 2.61 -10.26 -7.93
C ARG A 15 2.03 -9.01 -8.56
N ILE A 16 0.73 -8.77 -8.34
CA ILE A 16 -0.05 -7.67 -8.93
C ILE A 16 -0.79 -6.85 -7.87
N PRO A 17 -0.06 -6.28 -6.88
CA PRO A 17 -0.67 -5.51 -5.80
C PRO A 17 -1.35 -4.28 -6.38
N ASN A 18 -2.63 -4.07 -6.04
CA ASN A 18 -3.49 -2.99 -6.54
C ASN A 18 -4.00 -3.14 -7.99
N SER A 19 -3.93 -4.34 -8.57
CA SER A 19 -4.65 -4.66 -9.81
C SER A 19 -6.16 -4.79 -9.56
N ILE A 20 -6.96 -4.62 -10.62
CA ILE A 20 -8.41 -4.85 -10.57
C ILE A 20 -8.73 -6.28 -10.11
N THR A 21 -7.92 -7.27 -10.49
CA THR A 21 -8.06 -8.68 -10.07
C THR A 21 -7.96 -8.86 -8.56
N THR A 22 -7.09 -8.12 -7.88
CA THR A 22 -6.91 -8.21 -6.42
C THR A 22 -7.86 -7.30 -5.63
N ILE A 23 -8.17 -6.11 -6.16
CA ILE A 23 -9.02 -5.13 -5.50
C ILE A 23 -10.51 -5.49 -5.61
N SER A 24 -10.97 -5.89 -6.80
CA SER A 24 -12.42 -6.06 -7.07
C SER A 24 -13.10 -7.09 -6.17
N PRO A 25 -12.52 -8.27 -5.89
CA PRO A 25 -13.18 -9.23 -5.01
C PRO A 25 -13.29 -8.68 -3.57
N THR A 26 -12.27 -7.98 -3.09
CA THR A 26 -12.28 -7.33 -1.76
C THR A 26 -13.35 -6.24 -1.67
N ILE A 27 -13.46 -5.38 -2.71
CA ILE A 27 -14.54 -4.38 -2.82
C ILE A 27 -15.91 -5.06 -2.80
N HIS A 28 -16.06 -6.15 -3.55
CA HIS A 28 -17.31 -6.89 -3.60
C HIS A 28 -17.67 -7.54 -2.26
N GLU A 29 -16.70 -8.11 -1.55
CA GLU A 29 -16.90 -8.65 -0.19
C GLU A 29 -17.29 -7.57 0.81
N ILE A 30 -16.65 -6.40 0.77
CA ILE A 30 -17.03 -5.26 1.61
C ILE A 30 -18.48 -4.86 1.30
N GLU A 31 -18.83 -4.74 0.02
CA GLU A 31 -20.19 -4.37 -0.41
C GLU A 31 -21.24 -5.44 -0.08
N GLN A 32 -20.89 -6.71 -0.18
CA GLN A 32 -21.74 -7.81 0.28
C GLN A 32 -21.90 -7.81 1.80
N GLY A 33 -20.84 -7.49 2.55
CA GLY A 33 -20.87 -7.34 4.01
C GLY A 33 -21.75 -6.19 4.47
N MET A 34 -21.83 -5.11 3.68
CA MET A 34 -22.83 -4.04 3.87
C MET A 34 -24.28 -4.54 3.63
N GLY A 35 -24.44 -5.64 2.90
CA GLY A 35 -25.67 -6.41 2.85
C GLY A 35 -26.85 -5.69 2.19
N ARG A 36 -28.05 -5.96 2.71
CA ARG A 36 -29.29 -5.43 2.13
C ARG A 36 -29.43 -3.92 2.25
N THR A 37 -28.69 -3.28 3.14
CA THR A 37 -28.69 -1.81 3.35
C THR A 37 -28.36 -1.03 2.08
N VAL A 38 -27.46 -1.57 1.25
CA VAL A 38 -27.08 -0.94 -0.03
C VAL A 38 -27.96 -1.36 -1.21
N ARG A 39 -28.78 -2.43 -1.06
CA ARG A 39 -29.52 -3.08 -2.17
C ARG A 39 -31.05 -3.00 -2.06
N SER A 40 -31.60 -2.79 -0.87
CA SER A 40 -33.04 -2.84 -0.58
C SER A 40 -33.59 -1.45 -0.28
N LYS A 41 -34.72 -1.11 -0.90
CA LYS A 41 -35.42 0.17 -0.68
C LYS A 41 -36.26 0.20 0.62
N SER A 42 -36.42 -0.94 1.29
CA SER A 42 -37.27 -1.09 2.49
C SER A 42 -36.49 -1.11 3.80
N ASP A 43 -35.15 -1.26 3.73
CA ASP A 43 -34.35 -1.51 4.91
C ASP A 43 -33.67 -0.19 5.35
N TYR A 44 -33.78 0.13 6.63
CA TYR A 44 -33.18 1.32 7.25
C TYR A 44 -32.10 0.88 8.21
N SER A 45 -30.86 1.26 7.95
CA SER A 45 -29.75 0.94 8.85
C SER A 45 -28.60 1.92 8.66
N LEU A 46 -27.72 1.93 9.66
CA LEU A 46 -26.46 2.64 9.66
C LEU A 46 -25.34 1.62 9.68
N ILE A 47 -24.35 1.82 8.82
CA ILE A 47 -23.16 0.99 8.75
C ILE A 47 -21.96 1.85 9.14
N PHE A 48 -21.24 1.39 10.16
CA PHE A 48 -20.00 2.00 10.58
C PHE A 48 -18.83 1.17 10.04
N LEU A 49 -18.02 1.78 9.18
CA LEU A 49 -16.81 1.18 8.63
C LEU A 49 -15.63 1.58 9.51
N LEU A 50 -15.24 0.68 10.41
CA LEU A 50 -14.21 0.93 11.42
C LEU A 50 -12.88 0.25 11.05
N GLY A 51 -11.78 0.91 11.43
CA GLY A 51 -10.41 0.43 11.21
C GLY A 51 -9.71 1.16 10.08
N ASP A 52 -8.47 1.60 10.34
CA ASP A 52 -7.76 2.52 9.44
C ASP A 52 -7.40 1.85 8.11
N LYS A 53 -7.09 0.54 8.11
CA LYS A 53 -6.90 -0.23 6.87
C LYS A 53 -8.14 -0.30 5.98
N LEU A 54 -9.32 -0.50 6.57
CA LEU A 54 -10.57 -0.57 5.83
C LEU A 54 -10.91 0.79 5.24
N GLN A 55 -10.75 1.84 6.03
CA GLN A 55 -11.00 3.21 5.59
C GLN A 55 -10.01 3.65 4.50
N ASP A 56 -8.72 3.34 4.63
CA ASP A 56 -7.69 3.59 3.60
C ASP A 56 -8.00 2.83 2.30
N PHE A 57 -8.39 1.56 2.40
CA PHE A 57 -8.74 0.78 1.21
C PHE A 57 -9.97 1.35 0.49
N ILE A 58 -11.03 1.66 1.25
CA ILE A 58 -12.27 2.18 0.69
C ILE A 58 -12.08 3.57 0.09
N SER A 59 -11.33 4.47 0.74
CA SER A 59 -11.12 5.82 0.21
C SER A 59 -10.45 5.80 -1.16
N ARG A 60 -9.45 4.93 -1.34
CA ARG A 60 -8.68 4.79 -2.59
C ARG A 60 -9.44 4.06 -3.70
N HIS A 61 -10.36 3.17 -3.37
CA HIS A 61 -11.03 2.28 -4.33
C HIS A 61 -12.55 2.46 -4.39
N SER A 62 -13.08 3.54 -3.82
CA SER A 62 -14.53 3.78 -3.74
C SER A 62 -15.21 3.86 -5.11
N ASN A 63 -14.50 4.25 -6.16
CA ASN A 63 -14.97 4.28 -7.55
C ASN A 63 -15.27 2.89 -8.14
N MET A 64 -14.82 1.81 -7.49
CA MET A 64 -15.06 0.42 -7.93
C MET A 64 -16.33 -0.20 -7.35
N PHE A 65 -16.99 0.44 -6.38
CA PHE A 65 -18.29 0.00 -5.88
C PHE A 65 -19.39 0.07 -6.95
N THR A 66 -20.55 -0.54 -6.69
CA THR A 66 -21.74 -0.29 -7.53
C THR A 66 -22.12 1.20 -7.52
N PRO A 67 -22.75 1.73 -8.59
CA PRO A 67 -23.15 3.14 -8.65
C PRO A 67 -24.03 3.56 -7.46
N GLU A 68 -24.86 2.66 -6.94
CA GLU A 68 -25.69 2.86 -5.75
C GLU A 68 -24.83 3.12 -4.51
N THR A 69 -23.88 2.23 -4.22
CA THR A 69 -22.97 2.35 -3.07
C THR A 69 -22.04 3.56 -3.21
N GLN A 70 -21.55 3.85 -4.42
CA GLN A 70 -20.77 5.07 -4.70
C GLN A 70 -21.55 6.34 -4.34
N ALA A 71 -22.83 6.41 -4.74
CA ALA A 71 -23.66 7.57 -4.45
C ALA A 71 -23.88 7.76 -2.94
N GLN A 72 -24.12 6.67 -2.21
CA GLN A 72 -24.25 6.70 -0.75
C GLN A 72 -22.94 7.12 -0.07
N TRP A 73 -21.81 6.55 -0.49
CA TRP A 73 -20.48 6.89 0.04
C TRP A 73 -20.18 8.38 -0.15
N LYS A 74 -20.32 8.90 -1.38
CA LYS A 74 -20.10 10.33 -1.69
C LYS A 74 -21.01 11.24 -0.87
N PHE A 75 -22.28 10.88 -0.70
CA PHE A 75 -23.23 11.63 0.13
C PHE A 75 -22.80 11.69 1.60
N PHE A 76 -22.42 10.57 2.21
CA PHE A 76 -21.99 10.56 3.61
C PHE A 76 -20.62 11.21 3.81
N LYS A 77 -19.70 11.12 2.83
CA LYS A 77 -18.44 11.88 2.85
C LYS A 77 -18.70 13.38 2.83
N GLN A 78 -19.69 13.85 2.06
CA GLN A 78 -20.12 15.25 2.07
C GLN A 78 -20.70 15.65 3.44
N ILE A 79 -21.59 14.86 4.03
CA ILE A 79 -22.12 15.14 5.38
C ILE A 79 -21.01 15.23 6.42
N ALA A 80 -20.06 14.29 6.41
CA ALA A 80 -18.94 14.30 7.35
C ALA A 80 -18.08 15.56 7.20
N LYS A 81 -17.82 16.00 5.96
CA LYS A 81 -17.13 17.25 5.67
C LYS A 81 -17.92 18.47 6.17
N ASP A 82 -19.22 18.51 5.94
CA ASP A 82 -20.08 19.61 6.38
C ASP A 82 -20.14 19.70 7.91
N ILE A 83 -20.20 18.57 8.62
CA ILE A 83 -20.15 18.55 10.10
C ILE A 83 -18.78 19.09 10.57
N LYS A 84 -17.67 18.62 10.00
CA LYS A 84 -16.33 19.08 10.41
C LYS A 84 -16.10 20.57 10.12
N HIS A 85 -16.63 21.09 9.01
CA HIS A 85 -16.45 22.49 8.62
C HIS A 85 -17.34 23.44 9.44
N ASN A 86 -18.58 23.04 9.72
CA ASN A 86 -19.56 23.93 10.36
C ASN A 86 -19.46 23.95 11.89
N TYR A 87 -18.75 23.00 12.50
CA TYR A 87 -18.64 22.87 13.95
C TYR A 87 -17.17 22.73 14.37
N SER A 88 -16.66 23.73 15.09
CA SER A 88 -15.25 23.80 15.48
C SER A 88 -14.91 22.92 16.68
N SER A 89 -15.88 22.57 17.52
CA SER A 89 -15.67 21.70 18.68
C SER A 89 -16.02 20.24 18.37
N ILE A 90 -15.23 19.32 18.95
CA ILE A 90 -15.47 17.87 18.86
C ILE A 90 -16.83 17.51 19.49
N GLU A 91 -17.20 18.19 20.58
CA GLU A 91 -18.46 17.94 21.28
C GLU A 91 -19.68 18.29 20.42
N GLU A 92 -19.66 19.45 19.75
CA GLU A 92 -20.73 19.83 18.83
C GLU A 92 -20.78 18.91 17.62
N SER A 93 -19.63 18.56 17.03
CA SER A 93 -19.55 17.60 15.92
C SER A 93 -20.18 16.25 16.30
N ASN A 94 -19.86 15.74 17.49
CA ASN A 94 -20.44 14.50 18.02
C ASN A 94 -21.95 14.63 18.25
N LYS A 95 -22.42 15.77 18.75
CA LYS A 95 -23.86 16.03 18.93
C LYS A 95 -24.60 16.00 17.60
N GLN A 96 -24.04 16.56 16.54
CA GLN A 96 -24.64 16.54 15.20
C GLN A 96 -24.64 15.15 14.59
N LEU A 97 -23.55 14.40 14.76
CA LEU A 97 -23.49 12.99 14.36
C LEU A 97 -24.55 12.15 15.10
N ASN A 98 -24.72 12.35 16.40
CA ASN A 98 -25.75 11.65 17.18
C ASN A 98 -27.17 12.01 16.71
N ASN A 99 -27.43 13.28 16.41
CA ASN A 99 -28.71 13.72 15.85
C ASN A 99 -28.98 13.06 14.48
N LEU A 100 -27.97 12.97 13.63
CA LEU A 100 -28.06 12.28 12.35
C LEU A 100 -28.39 10.80 12.54
N ILE A 101 -27.70 10.12 13.46
CA ILE A 101 -27.94 8.72 13.79
C ILE A 101 -29.38 8.53 14.26
N GLU A 102 -29.84 9.37 15.18
CA GLU A 102 -31.19 9.34 15.71
C GLU A 102 -32.23 9.50 14.59
N LYS A 103 -32.08 10.50 13.71
CA LYS A 103 -32.98 10.73 12.57
C LYS A 103 -33.09 9.52 11.64
N VAL A 104 -31.99 8.81 11.41
CA VAL A 104 -31.99 7.59 10.59
C VAL A 104 -32.75 6.47 11.29
N LEU A 105 -32.56 6.30 12.60
CA LEU A 105 -33.19 5.23 13.39
C LEU A 105 -34.69 5.45 13.61
N VAL A 106 -35.13 6.69 13.84
CA VAL A 106 -36.54 7.03 14.03
C VAL A 106 -37.31 7.21 12.72
N GLN A 107 -36.64 7.04 11.58
CA GLN A 107 -37.22 7.22 10.24
C GLN A 107 -37.84 8.61 10.07
N ASP A 108 -37.10 9.65 10.48
CA ASP A 108 -37.56 11.02 10.32
C ASP A 108 -37.86 11.34 8.83
N ASP A 109 -39.08 11.81 8.56
CA ASP A 109 -39.56 12.04 7.19
C ASP A 109 -38.70 13.06 6.44
N SER A 110 -38.21 14.08 7.15
CA SER A 110 -37.37 15.12 6.56
C SER A 110 -36.01 14.54 6.13
N TRP A 111 -35.44 13.66 6.95
CA TRP A 111 -34.22 12.93 6.63
C TRP A 111 -34.41 12.00 5.42
N ILE A 112 -35.50 11.23 5.39
CA ILE A 112 -35.78 10.31 4.28
C ILE A 112 -35.89 11.05 2.95
N GLN A 113 -36.58 12.20 2.93
CA GLN A 113 -36.71 13.03 1.73
C GLN A 113 -35.36 13.62 1.30
N LEU A 114 -34.57 14.13 2.25
CA LEU A 114 -33.23 14.66 1.99
C LEU A 114 -32.32 13.57 1.41
N TYR A 115 -32.24 12.42 2.07
CA TYR A 115 -31.43 11.28 1.63
C TYR A 115 -31.80 10.85 0.21
N LYS A 116 -33.09 10.58 -0.06
CA LYS A 116 -33.55 10.14 -1.39
C LYS A 116 -33.20 11.14 -2.47
N SER A 117 -33.45 12.43 -2.24
CA SER A 117 -33.21 13.48 -3.23
C SER A 117 -31.71 13.66 -3.53
N LYS A 118 -30.85 13.67 -2.50
CA LYS A 118 -29.40 13.88 -2.65
C LYS A 118 -28.71 12.66 -3.25
N VAL A 119 -28.99 11.46 -2.73
CA VAL A 119 -28.40 10.21 -3.26
C VAL A 119 -28.83 9.98 -4.70
N GLN A 120 -30.10 10.22 -5.06
CA GLN A 120 -30.55 10.07 -6.44
C GLN A 120 -29.87 11.05 -7.40
N LYS A 121 -29.59 12.29 -6.94
CA LYS A 121 -28.84 13.26 -7.74
C LYS A 121 -27.42 12.75 -8.02
N ILE A 122 -26.70 12.36 -6.97
CA ILE A 122 -25.32 11.86 -7.09
C ILE A 122 -25.29 10.58 -7.94
N TYR A 123 -26.25 9.69 -7.77
CA TYR A 123 -26.38 8.46 -8.58
C TYR A 123 -26.44 8.76 -10.08
N LYS A 124 -27.25 9.75 -10.50
CA LYS A 124 -27.31 10.16 -11.90
C LYS A 124 -25.97 10.70 -12.41
N GLU A 125 -25.26 11.45 -11.57
CA GLU A 125 -23.91 11.95 -11.90
C GLU A 125 -22.94 10.78 -12.11
N VAL A 126 -22.92 9.79 -11.20
CA VAL A 126 -22.08 8.58 -11.34
C VAL A 126 -22.40 7.80 -12.61
N LEU A 127 -23.68 7.65 -12.97
CA LEU A 127 -24.07 6.97 -14.21
C LEU A 127 -23.63 7.73 -15.47
N SER A 128 -23.71 9.07 -15.46
CA SER A 128 -23.28 9.89 -16.60
C SER A 128 -21.77 9.83 -16.85
N GLN A 129 -20.97 9.61 -15.81
CA GLN A 129 -19.52 9.47 -15.92
C GLN A 129 -19.08 8.13 -16.52
N LYS A 130 -19.95 7.09 -16.54
CA LYS A 130 -19.63 5.77 -17.09
C LYS A 130 -19.81 5.65 -18.61
N GLN A 131 -20.29 6.69 -19.31
CA GLN A 131 -20.60 6.60 -20.75
C GLN A 131 -19.39 6.77 -21.69
N ASP A 132 -18.25 7.28 -21.22
CA ASP A 132 -17.00 7.31 -21.96
C ASP A 132 -16.08 6.18 -21.46
N GLN A 133 -16.35 4.93 -21.85
CA GLN A 133 -15.40 3.83 -21.65
C GLN A 133 -14.80 3.44 -23.00
N ASP A 134 -13.59 3.94 -23.24
CA ASP A 134 -12.62 3.31 -24.12
C ASP A 134 -12.55 1.81 -23.86
N TYR A 135 -12.22 1.03 -24.90
CA TYR A 135 -12.03 -0.42 -24.84
C TYR A 135 -11.16 -0.82 -23.64
N THR A 136 -11.80 -1.40 -22.62
CA THR A 136 -11.17 -1.66 -21.31
C THR A 136 -10.16 -2.81 -21.40
N PHE A 137 -9.19 -2.84 -20.48
CA PHE A 137 -8.18 -3.89 -20.45
C PHE A 137 -8.82 -5.29 -20.30
N GLU A 138 -9.88 -5.40 -19.52
CA GLU A 138 -10.65 -6.63 -19.28
C GLU A 138 -11.32 -7.15 -20.57
N GLN A 139 -11.87 -6.24 -21.38
CA GLN A 139 -12.45 -6.61 -22.69
C GLN A 139 -11.37 -7.13 -23.64
N ALA A 140 -10.15 -6.57 -23.57
CA ALA A 140 -9.01 -7.03 -24.33
C ALA A 140 -8.52 -8.41 -23.85
N GLU A 141 -8.45 -8.64 -22.54
CA GLU A 141 -8.09 -9.94 -21.96
C GLU A 141 -9.05 -11.03 -22.41
N GLN A 142 -10.36 -10.76 -22.34
CA GLN A 142 -11.38 -11.69 -22.81
C GLN A 142 -11.24 -11.97 -24.31
N ALA A 143 -11.07 -10.93 -25.14
CA ALA A 143 -10.88 -11.10 -26.59
C ALA A 143 -9.60 -11.89 -26.91
N ALA A 144 -8.50 -11.58 -26.22
CA ALA A 144 -7.23 -12.27 -26.39
C ALA A 144 -7.33 -13.75 -26.04
N TRP A 145 -8.03 -14.08 -24.96
CA TRP A 145 -8.30 -15.46 -24.56
C TRP A 145 -9.08 -16.21 -25.66
N GLN A 146 -10.11 -15.59 -26.26
CA GLN A 146 -10.85 -16.19 -27.38
C GLN A 146 -9.96 -16.45 -28.61
N TYR A 147 -9.07 -15.52 -28.95
CA TYR A 147 -8.09 -15.74 -30.03
C TYR A 147 -7.10 -16.87 -29.68
N ALA A 148 -6.64 -16.93 -28.43
CA ALA A 148 -5.72 -17.95 -27.95
C ALA A 148 -6.35 -19.37 -27.95
N LEU A 149 -7.64 -19.50 -27.61
CA LEU A 149 -8.37 -20.78 -27.74
C LEU A 149 -8.34 -21.33 -29.17
N ASN A 150 -8.37 -20.43 -30.16
CA ASN A 150 -8.26 -20.76 -31.58
C ASN A 150 -6.80 -20.84 -32.07
N LYS A 151 -5.82 -20.87 -31.14
CA LYS A 151 -4.37 -20.84 -31.40
C LYS A 151 -3.88 -19.62 -32.20
N ASN A 152 -4.68 -18.57 -32.29
CA ASN A 152 -4.31 -17.32 -32.93
C ASN A 152 -3.59 -16.39 -31.93
N TYR A 153 -2.39 -16.80 -31.53
CA TYR A 153 -1.62 -16.09 -30.50
C TYR A 153 -1.12 -14.71 -30.96
N GLN A 154 -0.92 -14.50 -32.27
CA GLN A 154 -0.54 -13.20 -32.83
C GLN A 154 -1.65 -12.17 -32.62
N GLU A 155 -2.89 -12.53 -32.95
CA GLU A 155 -4.04 -11.64 -32.73
C GLU A 155 -4.33 -11.46 -31.24
N ALA A 156 -4.16 -12.50 -30.42
CA ALA A 156 -4.28 -12.40 -28.97
C ALA A 156 -3.33 -11.33 -28.39
N ALA A 157 -2.06 -11.34 -28.79
CA ALA A 157 -1.10 -10.32 -28.37
C ALA A 157 -1.43 -8.94 -28.97
N ARG A 158 -1.94 -8.87 -30.20
CA ARG A 158 -2.30 -7.61 -30.87
C ARG A 158 -3.42 -6.88 -30.14
N VAL A 159 -4.50 -7.57 -29.77
CA VAL A 159 -5.63 -6.94 -29.06
C VAL A 159 -5.26 -6.45 -27.67
N ILE A 160 -4.39 -7.17 -26.95
CA ILE A 160 -3.82 -6.69 -25.69
C ILE A 160 -2.99 -5.43 -25.93
N ASN A 161 -2.16 -5.40 -26.98
CA ASN A 161 -1.32 -4.25 -27.27
C ASN A 161 -2.12 -2.97 -27.60
N GLN A 162 -3.33 -3.12 -28.17
CA GLN A 162 -4.20 -2.02 -28.56
C GLN A 162 -4.90 -1.31 -27.39
N THR A 163 -4.87 -1.87 -26.19
CA THR A 163 -5.40 -1.19 -25.01
C THR A 163 -4.60 0.09 -24.77
N VAL A 164 -5.30 1.22 -24.75
CA VAL A 164 -4.74 2.44 -24.18
C VAL A 164 -4.76 2.21 -22.68
N THR A 165 -3.59 2.13 -22.05
CA THR A 165 -3.52 2.22 -20.60
C THR A 165 -3.74 3.68 -20.25
N SER A 166 -5.01 4.06 -20.14
CA SER A 166 -5.39 5.36 -19.61
C SER A 166 -4.92 5.43 -18.15
N ASP A 167 -3.99 6.36 -17.94
CA ASP A 167 -3.37 6.77 -16.69
C ASP A 167 -2.36 5.82 -15.99
N SER A 168 -1.23 6.46 -15.71
CA SER A 168 -0.13 6.10 -14.80
C SER A 168 -0.17 4.71 -14.15
N GLY A 169 0.59 3.78 -14.73
CA GLY A 169 1.34 2.79 -13.96
C GLY A 169 0.63 1.51 -13.49
N SER A 170 -0.70 1.37 -13.56
CA SER A 170 -1.33 0.23 -12.87
C SER A 170 -1.46 -1.08 -13.67
N ASN A 171 -1.33 -1.09 -15.01
CA ASN A 171 -1.53 -2.33 -15.82
C ASN A 171 -0.49 -2.57 -16.93
N ASN A 172 0.52 -1.71 -17.11
CA ASN A 172 1.51 -1.87 -18.19
C ASN A 172 2.36 -3.14 -18.03
N GLY A 173 2.79 -3.44 -16.80
CA GLY A 173 3.54 -4.67 -16.52
C GLY A 173 2.74 -5.93 -16.87
N ILE A 174 1.50 -6.01 -16.37
CA ILE A 174 0.58 -7.14 -16.60
C ILE A 174 0.31 -7.31 -18.10
N LYS A 175 0.07 -6.21 -18.81
CA LYS A 175 -0.07 -6.19 -20.27
C LYS A 175 1.12 -6.84 -20.97
N TYR A 176 2.34 -6.47 -20.61
CA TYR A 176 3.54 -7.04 -21.22
C TYR A 176 3.74 -8.52 -20.88
N GLU A 177 3.44 -8.95 -19.65
CA GLU A 177 3.52 -10.36 -19.24
C GLU A 177 2.48 -11.23 -19.95
N LEU A 178 1.25 -10.72 -20.12
CA LEU A 178 0.21 -11.41 -20.89
C LEU A 178 0.59 -11.52 -22.37
N MET A 179 1.13 -10.45 -22.96
CA MET A 179 1.68 -10.51 -24.31
C MET A 179 2.84 -11.51 -24.40
N ALA A 180 3.77 -11.52 -23.43
CA ALA A 180 4.87 -12.48 -23.39
C ALA A 180 4.36 -13.93 -23.40
N THR A 181 3.29 -14.22 -22.64
CA THR A 181 2.63 -15.55 -22.60
C THR A 181 2.14 -16.00 -23.99
N TYR A 182 1.59 -15.08 -24.79
CA TYR A 182 1.15 -15.40 -26.15
C TYR A 182 2.33 -15.51 -27.12
N TYR A 183 3.32 -14.62 -27.01
CA TYR A 183 4.53 -14.66 -27.84
C TYR A 183 5.37 -15.92 -27.61
N ASP A 184 5.39 -16.48 -26.39
CA ASP A 184 6.09 -17.73 -26.06
C ASP A 184 5.69 -18.91 -26.97
N LYS A 185 4.49 -18.87 -27.56
CA LYS A 185 3.99 -19.91 -28.46
C LYS A 185 4.54 -19.86 -29.88
N PHE A 186 5.16 -18.76 -30.31
CA PHE A 186 5.64 -18.61 -31.69
C PHE A 186 6.92 -17.77 -31.88
N ASP A 187 7.32 -16.97 -30.90
CA ASP A 187 8.54 -16.14 -30.91
C ASP A 187 9.03 -15.94 -29.47
N GLN A 188 9.89 -16.88 -29.05
CA GLN A 188 10.42 -16.96 -27.70
C GLN A 188 11.31 -15.76 -27.33
N GLN A 189 12.10 -15.24 -28.28
CA GLN A 189 12.96 -14.08 -28.02
C GLN A 189 12.10 -12.86 -27.69
N ARG A 190 11.04 -12.63 -28.46
CA ARG A 190 10.11 -11.54 -28.19
C ARG A 190 9.37 -11.72 -26.87
N ALA A 191 9.03 -12.95 -26.51
CA ALA A 191 8.45 -13.26 -25.20
C ALA A 191 9.39 -12.85 -24.06
N PHE A 192 10.67 -13.19 -24.14
CA PHE A 192 11.66 -12.79 -23.13
C PHE A 192 11.84 -11.28 -23.04
N ASP A 193 11.89 -10.57 -24.17
CA ASP A 193 12.01 -9.12 -24.19
C ASP A 193 10.79 -8.45 -23.53
N LEU A 194 9.58 -8.95 -23.81
CA LEU A 194 8.34 -8.48 -23.21
C LEU A 194 8.28 -8.79 -21.71
N GLN A 195 8.71 -9.98 -21.29
CA GLN A 195 8.74 -10.35 -19.87
C GLN A 195 9.73 -9.47 -19.09
N LYS A 196 10.90 -9.19 -19.67
CA LYS A 196 11.87 -8.25 -19.09
C LYS A 196 11.26 -6.85 -18.96
N LYS A 197 10.49 -6.41 -19.95
CA LYS A 197 9.76 -5.15 -19.88
C LYS A 197 8.69 -5.17 -18.79
N ALA A 198 7.93 -6.26 -18.67
CA ALA A 198 6.92 -6.44 -17.62
C ALA A 198 7.52 -6.27 -16.22
N HIS A 199 8.59 -7.00 -15.93
CA HIS A 199 9.29 -6.94 -14.65
C HIS A 199 9.89 -5.56 -14.33
N ASN A 200 10.39 -4.84 -15.35
CA ASN A 200 10.92 -3.49 -15.14
C ASN A 200 9.84 -2.46 -14.81
N GLU A 201 8.63 -2.62 -15.38
CA GLU A 201 7.48 -1.77 -15.04
C GLU A 201 6.93 -2.11 -13.66
N GLN A 202 6.92 -3.39 -13.30
CA GLN A 202 6.38 -3.88 -12.04
C GLN A 202 7.25 -5.01 -11.51
N SER A 203 8.07 -4.69 -10.52
CA SER A 203 9.15 -5.58 -10.05
C SER A 203 8.66 -6.84 -9.37
N PHE A 204 7.40 -6.95 -8.96
CA PHE A 204 6.83 -8.19 -8.43
C PHE A 204 6.36 -9.18 -9.51
N LEU A 205 6.36 -8.81 -10.79
CA LEU A 205 6.04 -9.71 -11.91
C LEU A 205 7.19 -10.71 -12.18
N PHE A 206 6.92 -11.75 -12.97
CA PHE A 206 7.91 -12.79 -13.22
C PHE A 206 9.17 -12.23 -13.88
N LYS A 207 10.31 -12.82 -13.54
CA LYS A 207 11.57 -12.53 -14.20
C LYS A 207 11.71 -13.33 -15.48
N SER A 208 12.26 -12.70 -16.52
CA SER A 208 12.76 -13.44 -17.69
C SER A 208 13.93 -14.35 -17.26
N PRO A 209 14.08 -15.55 -17.85
CA PRO A 209 15.28 -16.36 -17.68
C PRO A 209 16.55 -15.53 -17.90
N ASN A 210 17.57 -15.72 -17.05
CA ASN A 210 18.86 -15.01 -17.06
C ASN A 210 18.84 -13.54 -16.64
N SER A 211 17.79 -13.05 -15.99
CA SER A 211 17.78 -11.69 -15.42
C SER A 211 18.36 -11.66 -14.01
N SER A 212 19.40 -10.84 -13.80
CA SER A 212 19.95 -10.54 -12.48
C SER A 212 19.26 -9.34 -11.84
N TYR A 213 19.40 -9.19 -10.52
CA TYR A 213 19.02 -7.95 -9.84
C TYR A 213 19.65 -6.71 -10.52
N SER A 214 18.84 -5.67 -10.74
CA SER A 214 19.28 -4.38 -11.25
C SER A 214 19.33 -3.37 -10.12
N LYS A 215 20.47 -2.71 -9.93
CA LYS A 215 20.64 -1.73 -8.85
C LYS A 215 19.66 -0.57 -9.03
N ARG A 216 18.92 -0.27 -7.96
CA ARG A 216 18.04 0.90 -7.91
C ARG A 216 18.83 2.19 -7.70
N THR A 217 18.31 3.29 -8.23
CA THR A 217 18.93 4.62 -8.08
C THR A 217 18.63 5.19 -6.70
N LYS A 218 19.63 5.81 -6.08
CA LYS A 218 19.45 6.50 -4.80
C LYS A 218 18.50 7.69 -4.99
N LYS A 219 17.55 7.87 -4.07
CA LYS A 219 16.67 9.04 -4.06
C LYS A 219 17.44 10.28 -3.60
N VAL A 220 17.12 11.43 -4.20
CA VAL A 220 17.68 12.75 -3.86
C VAL A 220 16.53 13.68 -3.53
N GLY A 221 16.65 14.42 -2.43
CA GLY A 221 15.64 15.39 -2.00
C GLY A 221 15.37 15.33 -0.50
N SER A 222 14.82 16.43 0.01
CA SER A 222 14.37 16.50 1.39
C SER A 222 13.13 15.63 1.61
N GLU A 223 12.84 15.32 2.87
CA GLU A 223 11.65 14.58 3.26
C GLU A 223 10.38 15.28 2.76
N GLY A 224 10.29 16.61 2.92
CA GLY A 224 9.15 17.39 2.45
C GLY A 224 8.88 17.29 0.95
N ILE A 225 9.93 17.37 0.11
CA ILE A 225 9.79 17.18 -1.35
C ILE A 225 9.34 15.76 -1.67
N SER A 226 9.99 14.78 -1.06
CA SER A 226 9.68 13.35 -1.27
C SER A 226 8.26 13.02 -0.84
N PHE A 227 7.75 13.66 0.21
CA PHE A 227 6.40 13.50 0.70
C PHE A 227 5.36 14.16 -0.20
N CYS A 228 5.67 15.31 -0.81
CA CYS A 228 4.80 15.87 -1.86
C CYS A 228 4.68 14.91 -3.05
N GLU A 229 5.77 14.26 -3.48
CA GLU A 229 5.72 13.22 -4.51
C GLU A 229 4.88 12.03 -4.06
N TYR A 230 5.01 11.63 -2.79
CA TYR A 230 4.21 10.57 -2.20
C TYR A 230 2.70 10.88 -2.24
N ILE A 231 2.29 12.08 -1.80
CA ILE A 231 0.90 12.53 -1.87
C ILE A 231 0.38 12.48 -3.31
N LYS A 232 1.18 12.95 -4.29
CA LYS A 232 0.82 12.93 -5.71
C LYS A 232 0.71 11.51 -6.26
N LYS A 233 1.64 10.61 -5.89
CA LYS A 233 1.66 9.20 -6.31
C LYS A 233 0.39 8.47 -5.89
N TYR A 234 -0.05 8.69 -4.65
CA TYR A 234 -1.20 7.98 -4.07
C TYR A 234 -2.55 8.70 -4.27
N GLY A 235 -2.55 9.98 -4.65
CA GLY A 235 -3.77 10.67 -5.11
C GLY A 235 -4.85 10.87 -4.05
N PHE A 236 -4.48 11.18 -2.81
CA PHE A 236 -5.44 11.37 -1.71
C PHE A 236 -6.41 12.54 -1.98
N GLU A 237 -7.71 12.36 -1.69
CA GLU A 237 -8.69 13.43 -1.90
C GLU A 237 -8.59 14.55 -0.85
N ASP A 238 -8.24 14.20 0.39
CA ASP A 238 -8.05 15.15 1.48
C ASP A 238 -7.07 14.65 2.55
N SER A 239 -6.75 15.52 3.52
CA SER A 239 -5.81 15.20 4.60
C SER A 239 -6.28 14.08 5.51
N ASN A 240 -7.59 13.83 5.66
CA ASN A 240 -8.05 12.73 6.50
C ASN A 240 -7.78 11.38 5.81
N ASP A 241 -7.96 11.32 4.50
CA ASP A 241 -7.61 10.12 3.72
C ASP A 241 -6.10 9.82 3.85
N LEU A 242 -5.26 10.85 3.68
CA LEU A 242 -3.80 10.73 3.88
C LEU A 242 -3.43 10.31 5.31
N ALA A 243 -4.01 10.95 6.34
CA ALA A 243 -3.73 10.58 7.72
C ALA A 243 -4.19 9.16 8.06
N THR A 244 -5.31 8.72 7.49
CA THR A 244 -5.82 7.34 7.63
C THR A 244 -4.88 6.35 6.95
N HIS A 245 -4.35 6.69 5.78
CA HIS A 245 -3.31 5.90 5.12
C HIS A 245 -2.06 5.72 5.99
N ILE A 246 -1.57 6.82 6.59
CA ILE A 246 -0.41 6.79 7.50
C ILE A 246 -0.69 5.90 8.72
N ARG A 247 -1.90 5.99 9.29
CA ARG A 247 -2.29 5.11 10.41
C ARG A 247 -2.42 3.65 10.00
N ALA A 248 -2.92 3.38 8.79
CA ALA A 248 -2.98 2.01 8.26
C ALA A 248 -1.58 1.37 8.11
N ILE A 249 -0.56 2.14 7.73
CA ILE A 249 0.85 1.68 7.75
C ILE A 249 1.27 1.36 9.18
N ASN A 250 0.95 2.25 10.13
CA ASN A 250 1.31 2.11 11.54
C ASN A 250 0.68 0.88 12.22
N ASP A 251 -0.55 0.54 11.84
CA ASP A 251 -1.31 -0.59 12.38
C ASP A 251 -0.61 -1.92 12.12
N ASP A 252 0.11 -2.04 11.00
CA ASP A 252 0.83 -3.27 10.61
C ASP A 252 2.22 -3.40 11.21
N LEU A 253 2.76 -2.35 11.83
CA LEU A 253 4.04 -2.37 12.51
C LEU A 253 3.87 -2.91 13.93
N LEU A 254 3.68 -4.22 14.09
CA LEU A 254 3.57 -4.87 15.40
C LEU A 254 4.38 -6.17 15.49
N TYR A 255 4.92 -6.45 16.68
CA TYR A 255 5.54 -7.73 17.01
C TYR A 255 4.53 -8.66 17.65
N THR A 256 4.19 -9.75 16.97
CA THR A 256 3.27 -10.78 17.45
C THR A 256 3.31 -12.01 16.53
N ASN A 257 3.12 -13.20 17.10
CA ASN A 257 3.09 -14.46 16.36
C ASN A 257 1.82 -14.62 15.49
N TYR A 258 0.80 -13.79 15.68
CA TYR A 258 -0.45 -13.83 14.91
C TYR A 258 -0.49 -12.88 13.71
N ALA A 259 0.45 -11.94 13.62
CA ALA A 259 0.52 -11.00 12.51
C ALA A 259 1.11 -11.69 11.28
N ASP A 260 0.64 -11.25 10.12
CA ASP A 260 1.16 -11.69 8.83
C ASP A 260 2.51 -11.00 8.54
N GLU A 261 3.53 -11.79 8.18
CA GLU A 261 4.88 -11.31 7.85
C GLU A 261 4.85 -10.42 6.59
N THR A 262 4.05 -10.78 5.59
CA THR A 262 3.96 -10.02 4.33
C THR A 262 3.40 -8.61 4.56
N ASN A 263 2.38 -8.47 5.41
CA ASN A 263 1.82 -7.17 5.79
C ASN A 263 2.83 -6.30 6.54
N PHE A 264 3.60 -6.89 7.47
CA PHE A 264 4.64 -6.17 8.20
C PHE A 264 5.74 -5.67 7.26
N ARG A 265 6.27 -6.55 6.40
CA ARG A 265 7.29 -6.23 5.37
C ARG A 265 6.80 -5.18 4.37
N ALA A 266 5.56 -5.29 3.91
CA ALA A 266 4.95 -4.29 3.04
C ALA A 266 4.79 -2.94 3.74
N SER A 267 4.49 -2.91 5.03
CA SER A 267 4.39 -1.68 5.81
C SER A 267 5.75 -1.05 6.10
N ILE A 268 6.81 -1.83 6.27
CA ILE A 268 8.19 -1.30 6.26
C ILE A 268 8.52 -0.68 4.89
N GLN A 269 8.14 -1.31 3.78
CA GLN A 269 8.34 -0.71 2.46
C GLN A 269 7.63 0.65 2.35
N LYS A 270 6.33 0.68 2.66
CA LYS A 270 5.50 1.90 2.62
C LYS A 270 6.03 2.98 3.56
N LEU A 271 6.49 2.60 4.75
CA LEU A 271 7.14 3.53 5.67
C LEU A 271 8.42 4.13 5.05
N GLY A 272 9.28 3.31 4.43
CA GLY A 272 10.46 3.83 3.72
C GLY A 272 10.10 4.83 2.63
N GLU A 273 9.07 4.54 1.83
CA GLU A 273 8.56 5.48 0.81
C GLU A 273 8.02 6.78 1.45
N LEU A 274 7.24 6.66 2.52
CA LEU A 274 6.67 7.78 3.28
C LEU A 274 7.76 8.69 3.85
N LEU A 275 8.86 8.10 4.35
CA LEU A 275 10.02 8.83 4.87
C LEU A 275 10.90 9.42 3.75
N GLY A 276 10.60 9.14 2.49
CA GLY A 276 11.32 9.69 1.34
C GLY A 276 12.59 8.93 0.95
N PHE A 277 12.67 7.64 1.27
CA PHE A 277 13.64 6.72 0.68
C PHE A 277 13.11 6.16 -0.66
N ASP A 278 14.01 5.72 -1.55
CA ASP A 278 13.65 4.68 -2.51
C ASP A 278 13.58 3.35 -1.75
N SER A 279 12.38 2.77 -1.67
CA SER A 279 12.06 1.66 -0.77
C SER A 279 11.58 0.44 -1.56
N SER A 280 12.20 -0.72 -1.32
CA SER A 280 11.95 -1.95 -2.07
C SER A 280 11.93 -3.19 -1.17
N GLN A 281 11.47 -4.32 -1.73
CA GLN A 281 11.54 -5.66 -1.13
C GLN A 281 12.37 -6.61 -2.03
N PRO A 282 13.71 -6.54 -2.05
CA PRO A 282 14.52 -7.28 -3.02
C PRO A 282 14.26 -8.79 -3.07
N GLU A 283 14.10 -9.48 -1.94
CA GLU A 283 13.79 -10.93 -1.97
C GLU A 283 12.39 -11.19 -2.59
N ALA A 284 11.38 -10.42 -2.19
CA ALA A 284 10.00 -10.61 -2.63
C ALA A 284 9.76 -10.18 -4.09
N GLU A 285 10.41 -9.10 -4.54
CA GLU A 285 10.35 -8.60 -5.91
C GLU A 285 11.05 -9.56 -6.87
N THR A 286 12.20 -10.13 -6.48
CA THR A 286 12.99 -10.91 -7.44
C THR A 286 12.49 -12.33 -7.68
N ALA A 287 11.61 -12.86 -6.83
CA ALA A 287 11.12 -14.25 -6.84
C ALA A 287 12.22 -15.33 -6.86
N ILE A 288 13.48 -14.94 -6.68
CA ILE A 288 14.67 -15.80 -6.64
C ILE A 288 15.39 -15.46 -5.34
N LYS A 289 15.66 -16.48 -4.52
CA LYS A 289 16.45 -16.33 -3.30
C LYS A 289 17.93 -16.13 -3.64
N GLU A 290 18.28 -14.95 -4.15
CA GLU A 290 19.68 -14.51 -4.31
C GLU A 290 20.29 -14.02 -2.99
N GLY A 291 19.56 -14.12 -1.86
CA GLY A 291 20.01 -13.61 -0.55
C GLY A 291 19.86 -12.09 -0.40
N GLY A 292 18.92 -11.47 -1.14
CA GLY A 292 18.56 -10.07 -0.93
C GLY A 292 17.78 -9.86 0.37
N PRO A 293 17.73 -8.63 0.90
CA PRO A 293 16.99 -8.34 2.12
C PRO A 293 15.47 -8.40 1.95
N ASP A 294 14.77 -8.54 3.08
CA ASP A 294 13.32 -8.32 3.19
C ASP A 294 12.93 -6.91 2.73
N ASN A 295 13.66 -5.89 3.20
CA ASN A 295 13.49 -4.51 2.75
C ASN A 295 14.83 -3.80 2.51
N LEU A 296 14.84 -2.89 1.53
CA LEU A 296 15.98 -2.02 1.24
C LEU A 296 15.53 -0.58 1.09
N TRP A 297 16.09 0.31 1.90
CA TRP A 297 15.86 1.75 1.83
C TRP A 297 17.10 2.48 1.33
N LEU A 298 16.96 3.26 0.26
CA LEU A 298 18.06 3.99 -0.41
C LEU A 298 17.77 5.48 -0.46
N ASP A 299 18.67 6.25 0.14
CA ASP A 299 18.80 7.69 -0.02
C ASP A 299 20.22 8.01 -0.52
N GLN A 300 20.48 9.24 -0.96
CA GLN A 300 21.82 9.68 -1.33
C GLN A 300 22.84 9.45 -0.20
N SER A 301 22.44 9.74 1.04
CA SER A 301 23.32 9.74 2.22
C SER A 301 23.23 8.47 3.07
N THR A 302 22.06 7.85 3.10
CA THR A 302 21.73 6.76 4.03
C THR A 302 21.22 5.55 3.25
N GLN A 303 21.78 4.38 3.52
CA GLN A 303 21.32 3.11 2.96
C GLN A 303 21.06 2.15 4.12
N ILE A 304 19.88 1.52 4.14
CA ILE A 304 19.45 0.65 5.23
C ILE A 304 19.03 -0.69 4.63
N VAL A 305 19.75 -1.73 5.03
CA VAL A 305 19.48 -3.14 4.69
C VAL A 305 18.70 -3.73 5.85
N ILE A 306 17.49 -4.21 5.57
CA ILE A 306 16.52 -4.56 6.61
C ILE A 306 16.13 -6.02 6.51
N GLU A 307 16.18 -6.70 7.65
CA GLU A 307 15.51 -7.99 7.89
C GLU A 307 14.39 -7.76 8.90
N ASP A 308 13.24 -8.38 8.67
CA ASP A 308 12.13 -8.32 9.62
C ASP A 308 11.83 -9.68 10.25
N LYS A 309 11.51 -9.66 11.54
CA LYS A 309 11.29 -10.84 12.38
C LYS A 309 10.10 -10.59 13.30
N ASN A 310 9.00 -10.09 12.73
CA ASN A 310 7.86 -9.59 13.49
C ASN A 310 7.12 -10.67 14.29
N ARG A 311 7.23 -11.95 13.90
CA ARG A 311 6.60 -13.07 14.59
C ARG A 311 7.44 -13.68 15.70
N ARG A 312 8.65 -13.17 15.94
CA ARG A 312 9.48 -13.62 17.06
C ARG A 312 8.82 -13.22 18.38
N THR A 313 8.85 -14.16 19.33
CA THR A 313 8.42 -13.94 20.72
C THR A 313 9.56 -14.20 21.71
N SER A 314 10.76 -14.47 21.20
CA SER A 314 11.95 -14.76 22.01
C SER A 314 12.60 -13.50 22.54
N ASP A 315 13.18 -13.62 23.73
CA ASP A 315 14.02 -12.59 24.35
C ASP A 315 15.44 -12.54 23.78
N GLU A 316 15.73 -13.32 22.72
CA GLU A 316 17.01 -13.37 22.04
C GLU A 316 16.81 -13.37 20.51
N ILE A 317 17.81 -12.82 19.80
CA ILE A 317 17.99 -12.90 18.35
C ILE A 317 18.83 -14.15 18.08
N PHE A 318 18.23 -15.13 17.40
CA PHE A 318 18.88 -16.42 17.17
C PHE A 318 19.92 -16.36 16.05
N LYS A 319 20.81 -17.37 16.04
CA LYS A 319 21.84 -17.53 15.02
C LYS A 319 21.31 -17.41 13.58
N GLY A 320 20.17 -18.04 13.28
CA GLY A 320 19.55 -17.97 11.95
C GLY A 320 19.15 -16.54 11.54
N ASP A 321 18.68 -15.72 12.47
CA ASP A 321 18.32 -14.32 12.19
C ASP A 321 19.57 -13.48 11.91
N VAL A 322 20.67 -13.77 12.62
CA VAL A 322 21.98 -13.14 12.38
C VAL A 322 22.58 -13.58 11.04
N GLU A 323 22.44 -14.85 10.66
CA GLU A 323 22.86 -15.37 9.37
C GLU A 323 22.10 -14.70 8.20
N GLN A 324 20.79 -14.47 8.36
CA GLN A 324 19.97 -13.77 7.36
C GLN A 324 20.44 -12.33 7.15
N ILE A 325 20.55 -11.51 8.20
CA ILE A 325 21.02 -10.11 8.03
C ILE A 325 22.45 -10.06 7.49
N THR A 326 23.29 -11.04 7.82
CA THR A 326 24.66 -11.14 7.30
C THR A 326 24.64 -11.42 5.80
N THR A 327 23.79 -12.33 5.36
CA THR A 327 23.59 -12.65 3.93
C THR A 327 23.10 -11.42 3.18
N SER A 328 22.06 -10.75 3.68
CA SER A 328 21.48 -9.55 3.07
C SER A 328 22.45 -8.37 3.03
N SER A 329 23.28 -8.21 4.06
CA SER A 329 24.35 -7.21 4.12
C SER A 329 25.45 -7.48 3.09
N ASN A 330 25.86 -8.74 2.94
CA ASN A 330 26.85 -9.15 1.94
C ASN A 330 26.29 -8.97 0.52
N TRP A 331 25.03 -9.34 0.30
CA TRP A 331 24.34 -9.11 -0.97
C TRP A 331 24.33 -7.63 -1.33
N PHE A 332 24.01 -6.73 -0.38
CA PHE A 332 24.05 -5.30 -0.64
C PHE A 332 25.47 -4.84 -0.99
N ALA A 333 26.47 -5.28 -0.23
CA ALA A 333 27.86 -4.91 -0.46
C ALA A 333 28.36 -5.34 -1.84
N GLU A 334 28.01 -6.54 -2.28
CA GLU A 334 28.34 -7.06 -3.61
C GLU A 334 27.58 -6.31 -4.71
N LYS A 335 26.24 -6.27 -4.61
CA LYS A 335 25.40 -5.67 -5.64
C LYS A 335 25.65 -4.18 -5.75
N TYR A 336 25.85 -3.44 -4.66
CA TYR A 336 26.07 -1.98 -4.69
C TYR A 336 27.54 -1.57 -4.70
N GLN A 337 28.48 -2.52 -4.54
CA GLN A 337 29.92 -2.24 -4.44
C GLN A 337 30.22 -1.18 -3.36
N SER A 338 29.52 -1.27 -2.23
CA SER A 338 29.56 -0.29 -1.15
C SER A 338 29.52 -0.98 0.21
N GLN A 339 30.43 -0.60 1.11
CA GLN A 339 30.40 -1.02 2.52
C GLN A 339 29.70 0.00 3.43
N THR A 340 29.21 1.10 2.85
CA THR A 340 28.51 2.16 3.60
C THR A 340 27.02 1.90 3.58
N PHE A 341 26.52 1.30 4.66
CA PHE A 341 25.10 1.05 4.92
C PHE A 341 24.88 0.70 6.40
N TYR A 342 23.62 0.69 6.82
CA TYR A 342 23.20 0.19 8.13
C TYR A 342 22.50 -1.16 7.97
N SER A 343 22.98 -2.19 8.66
CA SER A 343 22.25 -3.45 8.84
C SER A 343 21.25 -3.29 9.98
N VAL A 344 19.97 -3.40 9.69
CA VAL A 344 18.88 -3.23 10.66
C VAL A 344 18.04 -4.51 10.73
N ILE A 345 17.74 -4.97 11.94
CA ILE A 345 16.74 -6.02 12.17
C ILE A 345 15.55 -5.41 12.92
N PHE A 346 14.34 -5.65 12.43
CA PHE A 346 13.12 -5.45 13.20
C PHE A 346 12.86 -6.69 14.05
N HIS A 347 13.16 -6.63 15.35
CA HIS A 347 13.07 -7.76 16.27
C HIS A 347 12.76 -7.27 17.68
N PRO A 348 11.86 -7.92 18.46
CA PRO A 348 11.47 -7.44 19.79
C PRO A 348 12.64 -7.34 20.78
N SER A 349 13.56 -8.31 20.75
CA SER A 349 14.79 -8.34 21.55
C SER A 349 16.00 -7.69 20.87
N VAL A 350 16.93 -7.18 21.69
CA VAL A 350 18.23 -6.63 21.31
C VAL A 350 19.41 -7.55 21.61
N ILE A 351 19.18 -8.69 22.27
CA ILE A 351 20.23 -9.57 22.79
C ILE A 351 20.46 -10.70 21.79
N PHE A 352 21.69 -10.91 21.36
CA PHE A 352 22.06 -12.10 20.59
C PHE A 352 22.08 -13.34 21.49
N ALA A 353 21.55 -14.45 20.97
CA ALA A 353 21.77 -15.75 21.56
C ALA A 353 23.28 -16.04 21.69
N SER A 354 23.67 -16.89 22.65
CA SER A 354 25.08 -17.15 22.97
C SER A 354 25.91 -17.67 21.78
N ASP A 355 25.26 -18.36 20.83
CA ASP A 355 25.87 -18.94 19.63
C ASP A 355 25.72 -18.05 18.37
N ALA A 356 25.10 -16.87 18.52
CA ALA A 356 24.88 -15.92 17.44
C ALA A 356 26.00 -14.87 17.44
N HIS A 357 26.71 -14.77 16.31
CA HIS A 357 27.87 -13.89 16.17
C HIS A 357 27.86 -13.16 14.84
N THR A 358 28.30 -11.91 14.84
CA THR A 358 28.53 -11.09 13.64
C THR A 358 29.82 -10.29 13.81
N ASN A 359 30.46 -9.97 12.69
CA ASN A 359 31.66 -9.13 12.60
C ASN A 359 31.35 -7.66 12.28
N PHE A 360 30.07 -7.30 12.12
CA PHE A 360 29.63 -5.93 11.88
C PHE A 360 28.57 -5.51 12.90
N LYS A 361 28.29 -4.21 12.94
CA LYS A 361 27.29 -3.66 13.86
C LYS A 361 25.89 -3.87 13.29
N VAL A 362 25.07 -4.64 14.00
CA VAL A 362 23.64 -4.77 13.73
C VAL A 362 22.88 -3.76 14.59
N HIS A 363 21.98 -3.02 13.96
CA HIS A 363 21.03 -2.13 14.62
C HIS A 363 19.70 -2.85 14.74
N VAL A 364 19.00 -2.64 15.85
CA VAL A 364 17.75 -3.32 16.16
C VAL A 364 16.68 -2.29 16.43
N VAL A 365 15.55 -2.41 15.72
CA VAL A 365 14.31 -1.78 16.13
C VAL A 365 13.68 -2.72 17.16
N SER A 366 14.00 -2.50 18.45
CA SER A 366 13.44 -3.28 19.56
C SER A 366 11.97 -2.97 19.78
N GLU A 367 11.25 -3.75 20.61
CA GLU A 367 9.85 -3.46 20.98
C GLU A 367 9.67 -1.99 21.42
N SER A 368 10.53 -1.51 22.32
CA SER A 368 10.51 -0.12 22.80
C SER A 368 10.81 0.92 21.71
N LYS A 369 11.66 0.59 20.73
CA LYS A 369 12.00 1.48 19.63
C LYS A 369 10.92 1.47 18.55
N LEU A 370 10.28 0.33 18.31
CA LEU A 370 9.11 0.20 17.46
C LEU A 370 7.98 1.05 18.03
N GLN A 371 7.68 0.94 19.33
CA GLN A 371 6.66 1.76 19.97
C GLN A 371 6.95 3.27 19.83
N LEU A 372 8.21 3.69 20.03
CA LEU A 372 8.61 5.08 19.81
C LEU A 372 8.41 5.54 18.35
N LEU A 373 8.71 4.68 17.38
CA LEU A 373 8.47 4.93 15.96
C LEU A 373 6.97 5.04 15.67
N LYS A 374 6.16 4.14 16.22
CA LYS A 374 4.69 4.16 16.05
C LYS A 374 4.06 5.45 16.58
N GLU A 375 4.54 5.93 17.73
CA GLU A 375 4.09 7.21 18.29
C GLU A 375 4.45 8.40 17.40
N ALA A 376 5.63 8.38 16.77
CA ALA A 376 6.04 9.41 15.82
C ALA A 376 5.19 9.40 14.55
N ILE A 377 4.93 8.22 13.97
CA ILE A 377 4.05 8.03 12.82
C ILE A 377 2.61 8.47 13.13
N TYR A 378 2.12 8.14 14.32
CA TYR A 378 0.80 8.58 14.78
C TYR A 378 0.73 10.11 14.91
N LYS A 379 1.75 10.75 15.50
CA LYS A 379 1.83 12.22 15.59
C LYS A 379 1.88 12.88 14.22
N LEU A 380 2.59 12.29 13.25
CA LEU A 380 2.56 12.73 11.85
C LEU A 380 1.13 12.71 11.30
N ALA A 381 0.41 11.59 11.45
CA ALA A 381 -0.97 11.48 10.99
C ALA A 381 -1.90 12.52 11.65
N VAL A 382 -1.77 12.73 12.97
CA VAL A 382 -2.54 13.74 13.71
C VAL A 382 -2.22 15.14 13.18
N GLY A 383 -0.94 15.47 12.97
CA GLY A 383 -0.52 16.75 12.40
C GLY A 383 -1.11 17.00 11.02
N ILE A 384 -1.05 16.01 10.13
CA ILE A 384 -1.64 16.08 8.79
C ILE A 384 -3.14 16.41 8.85
N CYS A 385 -3.89 15.79 9.79
CA CYS A 385 -5.32 15.99 9.96
C CYS A 385 -5.75 17.41 10.38
N GLN A 386 -4.83 18.23 10.88
CA GLN A 386 -5.12 19.58 11.38
C GLN A 386 -5.35 20.58 10.26
N GLU A 387 -4.79 20.34 9.07
CA GLU A 387 -4.82 21.28 7.96
C GLU A 387 -5.36 20.65 6.69
N SER A 388 -5.81 21.49 5.75
CA SER A 388 -6.25 21.03 4.42
C SER A 388 -5.08 20.49 3.59
N LEU A 389 -5.36 19.64 2.60
CA LEU A 389 -4.28 19.00 1.81
C LEU A 389 -3.41 20.04 1.07
N ASN A 390 -4.01 21.15 0.65
CA ASN A 390 -3.34 22.25 -0.04
C ASN A 390 -2.38 23.07 0.85
N TYR A 391 -2.47 22.94 2.17
CA TYR A 391 -1.55 23.59 3.11
C TYR A 391 -0.16 22.92 3.10
N TRP A 392 -0.10 21.62 2.79
CA TRP A 392 1.10 20.80 2.93
C TRP A 392 2.09 21.01 1.77
N SER A 393 2.75 22.18 1.78
CA SER A 393 3.92 22.46 0.96
C SER A 393 5.13 21.63 1.43
N ALA A 394 6.17 21.53 0.58
CA ALA A 394 7.41 20.84 0.95
C ALA A 394 8.05 21.41 2.22
N GLU A 395 7.95 22.73 2.44
CA GLU A 395 8.47 23.39 3.65
C GLU A 395 7.65 23.01 4.90
N ASN A 396 6.33 23.11 4.83
CA ASN A 396 5.45 22.76 5.96
C ASN A 396 5.58 21.28 6.34
N LEU A 397 5.70 20.40 5.33
CA LEU A 397 5.97 18.99 5.55
C LEU A 397 7.35 18.75 6.15
N GLN A 398 8.38 19.46 5.68
CA GLN A 398 9.72 19.35 6.27
C GLN A 398 9.73 19.71 7.76
N ASN A 399 9.01 20.77 8.14
CA ASN A 399 8.86 21.20 9.53
C ASN A 399 8.11 20.13 10.35
N LEU A 400 7.00 19.60 9.82
CA LEU A 400 6.25 18.54 10.49
C LEU A 400 7.10 17.27 10.70
N PHE A 401 7.93 16.91 9.72
CA PHE A 401 8.89 15.80 9.84
C PHE A 401 9.95 16.05 10.91
N CYS A 402 10.41 17.29 11.05
CA CYS A 402 11.32 17.70 12.11
C CYS A 402 10.67 17.55 13.49
N ASP A 403 9.46 18.10 13.65
CA ASP A 403 8.71 18.09 14.92
C ASP A 403 8.36 16.68 15.38
N THR A 404 8.07 15.79 14.43
CA THR A 404 7.75 14.38 14.68
C THR A 404 8.97 13.48 14.78
N LYS A 405 10.18 14.01 14.54
CA LYS A 405 11.48 13.29 14.55
C LYS A 405 11.62 12.19 13.48
N LEU A 406 10.91 12.34 12.36
CA LEU A 406 10.90 11.37 11.25
C LEU A 406 11.88 11.70 10.12
N LEU A 407 12.90 12.53 10.38
CA LEU A 407 13.93 12.84 9.40
C LEU A 407 14.81 11.61 9.11
N LYS A 408 15.18 11.41 7.84
CA LYS A 408 15.96 10.25 7.37
C LYS A 408 17.29 10.11 8.12
N HIS A 409 17.99 11.24 8.30
CA HIS A 409 19.31 11.26 8.95
C HIS A 409 19.25 10.92 10.45
N SER A 410 18.10 11.10 11.10
CA SER A 410 17.92 10.78 12.52
C SER A 410 17.29 9.41 12.76
N PHE A 411 16.88 8.69 11.70
CA PHE A 411 16.14 7.44 11.84
C PHE A 411 16.92 6.40 12.65
N ILE A 412 18.18 6.12 12.27
CA ILE A 412 19.01 5.13 12.92
C ILE A 412 19.25 5.48 14.40
N SER A 413 19.64 6.73 14.70
CA SER A 413 19.93 7.13 16.08
C SER A 413 18.69 7.18 16.97
N THR A 414 17.51 7.45 16.40
CA THR A 414 16.26 7.62 17.15
C THR A 414 15.54 6.30 17.36
N TYR A 415 15.38 5.50 16.30
CA TYR A 415 14.49 4.33 16.27
C TYR A 415 15.24 3.00 16.23
N THR A 416 16.57 3.00 16.43
CA THR A 416 17.32 1.76 16.58
C THR A 416 18.22 1.81 17.81
N VAL A 417 18.67 0.63 18.25
CA VAL A 417 19.78 0.46 19.20
C VAL A 417 20.75 -0.60 18.69
N PRO A 418 22.04 -0.56 19.04
CA PRO A 418 22.95 -1.65 18.71
C PRO A 418 22.51 -2.95 19.39
N ALA A 419 22.57 -4.06 18.66
CA ALA A 419 22.42 -5.39 19.25
C ALA A 419 23.53 -5.62 20.30
N LYS A 420 23.20 -6.36 21.35
CA LYS A 420 24.10 -6.68 22.47
C LYS A 420 24.42 -8.16 22.44
N LYS A 421 25.64 -8.52 22.83
CA LYS A 421 25.95 -9.91 23.19
C LYS A 421 25.39 -10.20 24.58
N ASN A 422 24.84 -11.40 24.75
CA ASN A 422 24.52 -11.95 26.06
C ASN A 422 25.81 -12.12 26.89
#